data_AF-A0A1A6FTH6-F1
#
_entry.id   AF-A0A1A6FTH6-F1
#
_cell.length_a   1.000
_cell.length_b   1.000
_cell.length_c   1.000
_cell.angle_alpha   90.00
_cell.angle_beta   90.00
_cell.angle_gamma   90.00
#
_symmetry.space_group_name_H-M   'P 1'
#
loop_
_entity.id
_entity.type
_entity.pdbx_description
1 polymer ?
#
loop_
_entity_poly.entity_id
_entity_poly.type
_entity_poly.pdbx_seq_one_letter_code
_entity_poly.pdbx_strand_id
1 'polypeptide(L)'
;METDLLAEGQNYKLVDELGVHMETTACRPVLSPTHINATASEAFTVLRQKMRLVEEQTSSLRDDLIMLGYADKRGQLETSNCFGDPASQKIISPIPSEVICPEKTGILWKNCEFLVNRMCHLENLIQSLKMSIFCLQTEKELNPQKTAFLKDQLTTIQQEHCMDLKLLRLEVMNLRQQLKDVKEQEDKAQDEVQRLTATLEMATETKMNAAVIEEELKTTKRKLNLKVQELRRQLAQEKHFRESLEKSASSMLLKIQEMGSTVEAERKQVYTLQQNCTALRSSIQTTQELLAQEQQKNGKLETATSQLNSDL
;
A
#
# COMPACT_ATOMS: atom_id res chain seq x y z
N MET A 1 -22.31 6.57 37.48
CA MET A 1 -23.36 6.98 36.53
C MET A 1 -23.86 5.70 35.88
N GLU A 2 -24.67 4.85 36.50
CA GLU A 2 -25.77 5.09 37.45
C GLU A 2 -26.88 5.97 36.84
N THR A 3 -28.12 5.51 37.06
CA THR A 3 -29.45 6.02 36.69
C THR A 3 -29.99 5.53 35.33
N ASP A 4 -30.90 4.53 35.27
CA ASP A 4 -32.31 4.50 35.75
C ASP A 4 -33.27 5.17 34.75
N LEU A 5 -34.55 4.88 34.61
CA LEU A 5 -35.52 3.85 34.99
C LEU A 5 -36.80 4.24 34.21
N LEU A 6 -37.63 3.25 33.87
CA LEU A 6 -39.10 3.23 33.88
C LEU A 6 -39.95 4.51 33.63
N ALA A 7 -40.97 4.37 32.79
CA ALA A 7 -42.40 4.59 33.13
C ALA A 7 -43.27 4.23 31.90
N GLU A 8 -44.15 3.22 31.95
CA GLU A 8 -45.54 3.24 32.48
C GLU A 8 -46.47 4.24 31.77
N GLY A 9 -47.45 3.74 31.01
CA GLY A 9 -48.88 3.82 31.40
C GLY A 9 -49.54 5.02 30.69
N GLN A 10 -50.82 5.12 30.33
CA GLN A 10 -52.09 4.42 30.48
C GLN A 10 -52.91 4.84 29.23
N ASN A 11 -53.64 3.94 28.57
CA ASN A 11 -55.07 3.71 28.74
C ASN A 11 -55.97 4.98 28.71
N TYR A 12 -56.71 5.16 27.61
CA TYR A 12 -58.03 5.81 27.63
C TYR A 12 -59.01 4.98 26.78
N LYS A 13 -59.80 4.17 27.49
CA LYS A 13 -61.18 3.85 27.09
C LYS A 13 -62.06 5.06 27.42
N LEU A 14 -62.99 5.39 26.53
CA LEU A 14 -64.44 5.50 26.71
C LEU A 14 -64.98 6.32 25.51
N VAL A 15 -65.91 5.80 24.67
CA VAL A 15 -67.39 5.77 24.91
C VAL A 15 -67.91 7.22 24.85
N ASP A 16 -68.89 7.60 24.04
CA ASP A 16 -70.11 6.90 23.68
C ASP A 16 -70.83 7.55 22.50
N GLU A 17 -71.63 6.71 21.84
CA GLU A 17 -73.03 6.92 21.43
C GLU A 17 -73.56 8.14 20.66
N LEU A 18 -74.64 7.80 19.94
CA LEU A 18 -75.79 8.58 19.45
C LEU A 18 -75.80 8.78 17.92
N GLY A 19 -76.59 8.06 17.14
CA GLY A 19 -77.57 7.07 17.53
C GLY A 19 -78.55 6.71 16.42
N VAL A 20 -79.46 5.82 16.84
CA VAL A 20 -80.83 5.63 16.34
C VAL A 20 -80.89 5.04 14.92
N HIS A 21 -81.35 3.80 14.72
CA HIS A 21 -82.75 3.44 14.96
C HIS A 21 -82.88 1.94 15.25
N MET A 22 -83.53 1.63 16.37
CA MET A 22 -84.10 0.33 16.68
C MET A 22 -85.25 0.03 15.71
N GLU A 23 -85.13 -0.98 14.87
CA GLU A 23 -86.31 -1.68 14.37
C GLU A 23 -86.39 -3.06 15.03
N THR A 24 -87.31 -3.10 15.98
CA THR A 24 -87.92 -4.28 16.56
C THR A 24 -88.45 -5.20 15.45
N THR A 25 -88.69 -6.47 15.81
CA THR A 25 -89.46 -7.51 15.10
C THR A 25 -88.66 -8.35 14.09
N ALA A 26 -88.71 -9.68 14.08
CA ALA A 26 -89.41 -10.66 14.89
C ALA A 26 -88.63 -11.98 14.81
N CYS A 27 -88.72 -12.83 15.84
CA CYS A 27 -88.41 -14.24 15.71
C CYS A 27 -89.10 -14.76 14.44
N ARG A 28 -88.32 -15.25 13.47
CA ARG A 28 -88.87 -15.87 12.26
C ARG A 28 -89.76 -17.02 12.75
N PRO A 29 -91.06 -17.05 12.41
CA PRO A 29 -91.92 -18.14 12.84
C PRO A 29 -91.31 -19.45 12.34
N VAL A 30 -91.12 -20.42 13.23
CA VAL A 30 -91.05 -21.81 12.81
C VAL A 30 -92.39 -22.09 12.17
N LEU A 31 -92.44 -22.09 10.84
CA LEU A 31 -93.64 -22.42 10.09
C LEU A 31 -93.88 -23.91 10.29
N SER A 32 -94.70 -24.24 11.29
CA SER A 32 -95.41 -25.51 11.37
C SER A 32 -96.05 -25.79 10.00
N PRO A 33 -96.02 -27.03 9.49
CA PRO A 33 -96.65 -27.36 8.21
C PRO A 33 -98.12 -26.95 8.27
N THR A 34 -98.45 -25.81 7.66
CA THR A 34 -99.82 -25.40 7.52
C THR A 34 -100.37 -26.34 6.47
N HIS A 35 -101.29 -27.22 6.86
CA HIS A 35 -102.06 -28.05 5.93
C HIS A 35 -102.95 -27.12 5.10
N ILE A 36 -102.34 -26.40 4.16
CA ILE A 36 -103.02 -25.69 3.12
C ILE A 36 -103.37 -26.79 2.13
N ASN A 37 -104.67 -27.06 2.00
CA ASN A 37 -105.21 -27.74 0.82
C ASN A 37 -105.01 -26.80 -0.38
N ALA A 38 -103.74 -26.58 -0.75
CA ALA A 38 -103.36 -25.85 -1.94
C ALA A 38 -103.79 -26.76 -3.07
N THR A 39 -104.91 -26.42 -3.68
CA THR A 39 -105.39 -27.10 -4.87
C THR A 39 -104.26 -27.03 -5.89
N ALA A 40 -103.98 -28.10 -6.65
CA ALA A 40 -102.81 -28.21 -7.54
C ALA A 40 -102.56 -26.97 -8.44
N SER A 41 -103.59 -26.17 -8.70
CA SER A 41 -103.54 -24.88 -9.39
C SER A 41 -102.71 -23.79 -8.66
N GLU A 42 -102.83 -23.63 -7.34
CA GLU A 42 -102.10 -22.59 -6.58
C GLU A 42 -100.61 -22.90 -6.44
N ALA A 43 -100.27 -24.18 -6.24
CA ALA A 43 -98.86 -24.61 -6.24
C ALA A 43 -98.20 -24.36 -7.62
N PHE A 44 -98.97 -24.54 -8.70
CA PHE A 44 -98.51 -24.31 -10.05
C PHE A 44 -98.33 -22.80 -10.37
N THR A 45 -99.18 -21.92 -9.83
CA THR A 45 -99.01 -20.46 -10.00
C THR A 45 -97.79 -19.95 -9.25
N VAL A 46 -97.55 -20.42 -8.02
CA VAL A 46 -96.33 -20.07 -7.24
C VAL A 46 -95.07 -20.59 -7.94
N LEU A 47 -95.10 -21.83 -8.45
CA LEU A 47 -93.97 -22.38 -9.20
C LEU A 47 -93.71 -21.60 -10.49
N ARG A 48 -94.77 -21.22 -11.22
CA ARG A 48 -94.66 -20.38 -12.42
C ARG A 48 -94.13 -18.98 -12.10
N GLN A 49 -94.55 -18.38 -10.98
CA GLN A 49 -94.06 -17.08 -10.52
C GLN A 49 -92.57 -17.16 -10.17
N LYS A 50 -92.15 -18.20 -9.42
CA LYS A 50 -90.74 -18.41 -9.09
C LYS A 50 -89.91 -18.73 -10.33
N MET A 51 -90.45 -19.47 -11.29
CA MET A 51 -89.80 -19.73 -12.58
C MET A 51 -89.56 -18.42 -13.35
N ARG A 52 -90.56 -17.54 -13.38
CA ARG A 52 -90.41 -16.20 -13.97
C ARG A 52 -89.32 -15.38 -13.26
N LEU A 53 -89.28 -15.39 -11.92
CA LEU A 53 -88.24 -14.70 -11.16
C LEU A 53 -86.85 -15.28 -11.45
N VAL A 54 -86.73 -16.60 -11.57
CA VAL A 54 -85.49 -17.28 -11.95
C VAL A 54 -85.09 -16.91 -13.38
N GLU A 55 -86.02 -16.83 -14.32
CA GLU A 55 -85.78 -16.38 -15.70
C GLU A 55 -85.28 -14.92 -15.74
N GLU A 56 -85.87 -14.05 -14.91
CA GLU A 56 -85.49 -12.64 -14.80
C GLU A 56 -84.13 -12.48 -14.13
N GLN A 57 -83.87 -13.19 -13.04
CA GLN A 57 -82.54 -13.25 -12.39
C GLN A 57 -81.47 -13.83 -13.31
N THR A 58 -81.80 -14.87 -14.10
CA THR A 58 -80.89 -15.46 -15.09
C THR A 58 -80.62 -14.49 -16.22
N SER A 59 -81.61 -13.69 -16.62
CA SER A 59 -81.45 -12.66 -17.66
C SER A 59 -80.59 -11.50 -17.14
N SER A 60 -80.83 -11.01 -15.92
CA SER A 60 -79.97 -10.03 -15.27
C SER A 60 -78.52 -10.54 -15.13
N LEU A 61 -78.33 -11.79 -14.70
CA LEU A 61 -76.99 -12.39 -14.54
C LEU A 61 -76.25 -12.49 -15.88
N ARG A 62 -76.97 -12.80 -16.95
CA ARG A 62 -76.45 -12.82 -18.32
C ARG A 62 -75.99 -11.43 -18.75
N ASP A 63 -76.76 -10.40 -18.44
CA ASP A 63 -76.41 -9.02 -18.76
C ASP A 63 -75.18 -8.57 -17.97
N ASP A 64 -75.04 -8.96 -16.70
CA ASP A 64 -73.84 -8.74 -15.89
C ASP A 64 -72.60 -9.42 -16.49
N LEU A 65 -72.73 -10.68 -16.93
CA LEU A 65 -71.65 -11.43 -17.63
C LEU A 65 -71.23 -10.74 -18.94
N ILE A 66 -72.19 -10.20 -19.70
CA ILE A 66 -71.93 -9.46 -20.93
C ILE A 66 -71.20 -8.15 -20.61
N MET A 67 -71.65 -7.41 -19.60
CA MET A 67 -71.03 -6.15 -19.16
C MET A 67 -69.60 -6.34 -18.64
N LEU A 68 -69.31 -7.48 -18.00
CA LEU A 68 -67.95 -7.87 -17.61
C LEU A 68 -67.05 -8.24 -18.80
N GLY A 69 -67.57 -8.25 -20.02
CA GLY A 69 -66.80 -8.42 -21.27
C GLY A 69 -66.54 -9.87 -21.65
N TYR A 70 -67.26 -10.83 -21.06
CA TYR A 70 -67.07 -12.27 -21.32
C TYR A 70 -67.95 -12.83 -22.45
N ALA A 71 -68.79 -12.00 -23.08
CA ALA A 71 -69.68 -12.43 -24.16
C ALA A 71 -68.95 -12.89 -25.44
N ASP A 72 -67.72 -12.43 -25.67
CA ASP A 72 -67.02 -12.58 -26.97
C ASP A 72 -65.68 -13.36 -26.89
N LYS A 73 -65.35 -13.96 -25.74
CA LYS A 73 -64.12 -14.77 -25.60
C LYS A 73 -64.39 -16.27 -25.71
N ARG A 74 -65.03 -16.70 -26.81
CA ARG A 74 -65.17 -18.12 -27.16
C ARG A 74 -63.89 -18.60 -27.86
N GLY A 75 -62.75 -18.56 -27.18
CA GLY A 75 -61.49 -18.94 -27.82
C GLY A 75 -60.22 -18.70 -27.02
N GLN A 76 -60.18 -19.04 -25.73
CA GLN A 76 -59.00 -19.46 -24.94
C GLN A 76 -59.35 -19.38 -23.45
N LEU A 77 -59.89 -20.47 -22.91
CA LEU A 77 -59.71 -20.80 -21.50
C LEU A 77 -58.85 -22.05 -21.46
N GLU A 78 -57.57 -21.86 -21.15
CA GLU A 78 -56.77 -22.93 -20.58
C GLU A 78 -57.34 -23.27 -19.20
N THR A 79 -57.44 -24.58 -18.95
CA THR A 79 -57.86 -25.21 -17.70
C THR A 79 -57.15 -24.60 -16.49
N SER A 80 -57.89 -23.82 -15.69
CA SER A 80 -57.48 -23.48 -14.32
C SER A 80 -58.14 -24.47 -13.37
N ASN A 81 -57.31 -25.33 -12.78
CA ASN A 81 -57.70 -26.34 -11.81
C ASN A 81 -58.17 -25.67 -10.52
N CYS A 82 -59.49 -25.62 -10.32
CA CYS A 82 -60.07 -25.50 -8.99
C CYS A 82 -61.43 -26.20 -8.97
N PHE A 83 -61.41 -27.52 -8.88
CA PHE A 83 -62.57 -28.27 -8.41
C PHE A 83 -62.08 -29.34 -7.42
N GLY A 84 -62.36 -29.07 -6.15
CA GLY A 84 -62.36 -30.07 -5.10
C GLY A 84 -63.49 -31.05 -5.33
N ASP A 85 -63.16 -32.32 -5.12
CA ASP A 85 -64.03 -33.50 -5.14
C ASP A 85 -65.31 -33.33 -4.29
N PRO A 86 -66.47 -33.83 -4.78
CA PRO A 86 -67.50 -34.31 -3.88
C PRO A 86 -67.99 -35.71 -4.25
N ALA A 87 -67.16 -36.72 -3.96
CA ALA A 87 -67.64 -38.02 -3.50
C ALA A 87 -68.40 -37.83 -2.17
N SER A 88 -69.71 -37.56 -2.21
CA SER A 88 -70.68 -37.89 -1.15
C SER A 88 -72.04 -37.20 -1.34
N GLN A 89 -72.87 -37.70 -2.26
CA GLN A 89 -74.33 -37.53 -2.10
C GLN A 89 -75.03 -38.86 -2.37
N LYS A 90 -75.35 -39.54 -1.26
CA LYS A 90 -76.30 -40.66 -1.19
C LYS A 90 -77.60 -40.23 -1.85
N ILE A 91 -77.94 -40.88 -2.96
CA ILE A 91 -79.30 -40.86 -3.49
C ILE A 91 -80.13 -41.75 -2.56
N ILE A 92 -80.95 -41.14 -1.70
CA ILE A 92 -82.01 -41.82 -0.97
C ILE A 92 -83.18 -41.95 -1.94
N SER A 93 -83.47 -43.16 -2.41
CA SER A 93 -84.67 -43.47 -3.19
C SER A 93 -85.90 -43.53 -2.27
N PRO A 94 -87.06 -42.97 -2.67
CA PRO A 94 -88.27 -43.11 -1.87
C PRO A 94 -88.85 -44.54 -1.96
N ILE A 95 -89.23 -45.06 -0.79
CA ILE A 95 -89.95 -46.32 -0.57
C ILE A 95 -91.34 -46.26 -1.25
N PRO A 96 -91.78 -47.26 -2.02
CA PRO A 96 -93.13 -47.27 -2.58
C PRO A 96 -94.14 -47.76 -1.52
N SER A 97 -95.01 -46.86 -1.07
CA SER A 97 -96.23 -47.21 -0.33
C SER A 97 -97.36 -47.42 -1.34
N GLU A 98 -97.91 -48.62 -1.32
CA GLU A 98 -98.93 -49.13 -2.22
C GLU A 98 -100.33 -48.90 -1.62
N VAL A 99 -101.08 -47.88 -2.07
CA VAL A 99 -102.56 -47.82 -1.97
C VAL A 99 -103.17 -47.02 -3.14
N ILE A 100 -103.54 -47.75 -4.21
CA ILE A 100 -104.74 -47.71 -5.08
C ILE A 100 -105.38 -46.35 -5.52
N CYS A 101 -105.10 -45.97 -6.79
CA CYS A 101 -105.87 -45.25 -7.86
C CYS A 101 -106.51 -43.84 -7.64
N PRO A 102 -106.50 -42.91 -8.65
CA PRO A 102 -106.44 -43.15 -10.09
C PRO A 102 -105.18 -42.60 -10.81
N GLU A 103 -104.81 -43.28 -11.89
CA GLU A 103 -103.62 -43.16 -12.76
C GLU A 103 -103.29 -41.75 -13.30
N LYS A 104 -104.20 -40.76 -13.16
CA LYS A 104 -103.96 -39.34 -13.54
C LYS A 104 -103.15 -38.55 -12.51
N THR A 105 -103.14 -38.94 -11.22
CA THR A 105 -102.49 -38.16 -10.14
C THR A 105 -100.98 -38.44 -10.04
N GLY A 106 -100.54 -39.67 -10.33
CA GLY A 106 -99.12 -40.07 -10.26
C GLY A 106 -98.24 -39.41 -11.32
N ILE A 107 -98.80 -39.11 -12.49
CA ILE A 107 -98.09 -38.40 -13.58
C ILE A 107 -97.89 -36.93 -13.19
N LEU A 108 -98.90 -36.30 -12.60
CA LEU A 108 -98.82 -34.90 -12.14
C LEU A 108 -97.82 -34.73 -10.98
N TRP A 109 -97.79 -35.65 -10.02
CA TRP A 109 -96.82 -35.61 -8.91
C TRP A 109 -95.37 -35.76 -9.40
N LYS A 110 -95.12 -36.73 -10.29
CA LYS A 110 -93.79 -36.92 -10.91
C LYS A 110 -93.36 -35.71 -11.73
N ASN A 111 -94.29 -35.03 -12.39
CA ASN A 111 -94.02 -33.79 -13.11
C ASN A 111 -93.65 -32.64 -12.14
N CYS A 112 -94.36 -32.51 -11.02
CA CYS A 112 -94.04 -31.54 -9.97
C CYS A 112 -92.68 -31.83 -9.32
N GLU A 113 -92.39 -33.09 -9.01
CA GLU A 113 -91.10 -33.52 -8.44
C GLU A 113 -89.94 -33.28 -9.40
N PHE A 114 -90.11 -33.59 -10.69
CA PHE A 114 -89.13 -33.27 -11.73
C PHE A 114 -88.89 -31.77 -11.84
N LEU A 115 -89.96 -30.96 -11.81
CA LEU A 115 -89.85 -29.51 -11.86
C LEU A 115 -89.14 -28.94 -10.63
N VAL A 116 -89.43 -29.44 -9.42
CA VAL A 116 -88.76 -29.02 -8.18
C VAL A 116 -87.29 -29.42 -8.18
N ASN A 117 -86.96 -30.65 -8.57
CA ASN A 117 -85.55 -31.09 -8.65
C ASN A 117 -84.77 -30.29 -9.70
N ARG A 118 -85.37 -30.02 -10.85
CA ARG A 118 -84.80 -29.15 -11.87
C ARG A 118 -84.64 -27.72 -11.36
N MET A 119 -85.60 -27.21 -10.59
CA MET A 119 -85.53 -25.88 -9.99
C MET A 119 -84.41 -25.78 -8.95
N CYS A 120 -84.29 -26.74 -8.03
CA CYS A 120 -83.20 -26.78 -7.04
C CYS A 120 -81.84 -26.89 -7.72
N HIS A 121 -81.73 -27.70 -8.78
CA HIS A 121 -80.50 -27.79 -9.56
C HIS A 121 -80.14 -26.45 -10.23
N LEU A 122 -81.14 -25.77 -10.82
CA LEU A 122 -80.96 -24.45 -11.41
C LEU A 122 -80.60 -23.40 -10.37
N GLU A 123 -81.20 -23.43 -9.17
CA GLU A 123 -80.89 -22.52 -8.08
C GLU A 123 -79.44 -22.69 -7.59
N ASN A 124 -78.99 -23.94 -7.44
CA ASN A 124 -77.59 -24.24 -7.10
C ASN A 124 -76.62 -23.76 -8.19
N LEU A 125 -76.95 -23.97 -9.46
CA LEU A 125 -76.15 -23.47 -10.58
C LEU A 125 -76.10 -21.94 -10.59
N ILE A 126 -77.23 -21.27 -10.37
CA ILE A 126 -77.30 -19.80 -10.30
C ILE A 126 -76.46 -19.28 -9.14
N GLN A 127 -76.54 -19.92 -7.97
CA GLN A 127 -75.76 -19.50 -6.81
C GLN A 127 -74.25 -19.70 -7.04
N SER A 128 -73.86 -20.81 -7.66
CA SER A 128 -72.46 -21.05 -8.06
C SER A 128 -71.98 -19.99 -9.06
N LEU A 129 -72.78 -19.67 -10.08
CA LEU A 129 -72.44 -18.64 -11.06
C LEU A 129 -72.32 -17.25 -10.42
N LYS A 130 -73.22 -16.89 -9.49
CA LYS A 130 -73.13 -15.63 -8.73
C LYS A 130 -71.82 -15.51 -7.96
N MET A 131 -71.39 -16.58 -7.28
CA MET A 131 -70.10 -16.59 -6.57
C MET A 131 -68.92 -16.45 -7.53
N SER A 132 -68.94 -17.16 -8.66
CA SER A 132 -67.90 -17.02 -9.69
C SER A 132 -67.84 -15.61 -10.26
N ILE A 133 -68.98 -14.98 -10.53
CA ILE A 133 -69.05 -13.60 -11.02
C ILE A 133 -68.50 -12.62 -9.97
N PHE A 134 -68.90 -12.76 -8.71
CA PHE A 134 -68.38 -11.91 -7.62
C PHE A 134 -66.85 -12.02 -7.48
N CYS A 135 -66.30 -13.24 -7.55
CA CYS A 135 -64.86 -13.47 -7.52
C CYS A 135 -64.16 -12.81 -8.72
N LEU A 136 -64.68 -13.00 -9.94
CA LEU A 136 -64.13 -12.39 -11.15
C LEU A 136 -64.18 -10.86 -11.11
N GLN A 137 -65.25 -10.31 -10.56
CA GLN A 137 -65.43 -8.86 -10.42
C GLN A 137 -64.46 -8.30 -9.38
N THR A 138 -64.28 -8.99 -8.25
CA THR A 138 -63.29 -8.61 -7.22
C THR A 138 -61.85 -8.70 -7.75
N GLU A 139 -61.53 -9.74 -8.52
CA GLU A 139 -60.22 -9.88 -9.17
C GLU A 139 -59.98 -8.79 -10.20
N LYS A 140 -61.00 -8.44 -11.00
CA LYS A 140 -60.96 -7.35 -11.98
C LYS A 140 -60.68 -6.00 -11.31
N GLU A 141 -61.27 -5.71 -10.15
CA GLU A 141 -61.04 -4.45 -9.43
C GLU A 141 -59.69 -4.41 -8.69
N LEU A 142 -59.19 -5.55 -8.19
CA LEU A 142 -57.88 -5.63 -7.51
C LEU A 142 -56.69 -5.66 -8.49
N ASN A 143 -56.89 -6.12 -9.72
CA ASN A 143 -55.83 -6.24 -10.72
C ASN A 143 -55.19 -4.88 -11.10
N PRO A 144 -55.94 -3.77 -11.32
CA PRO A 144 -55.38 -2.43 -11.51
C PRO A 144 -54.51 -1.96 -10.34
N GLN A 145 -54.94 -2.19 -9.09
CA GLN A 145 -54.17 -1.78 -7.90
C GLN A 145 -52.86 -2.56 -7.78
N LYS A 146 -52.91 -3.88 -7.97
CA LYS A 146 -51.70 -4.73 -8.01
C LYS A 146 -50.75 -4.33 -9.13
N THR A 147 -51.30 -4.01 -10.30
CA THR A 147 -50.52 -3.54 -11.46
C THR A 147 -49.86 -2.20 -11.18
N ALA A 148 -50.58 -1.25 -10.56
CA ALA A 148 -50.02 0.05 -10.17
C ALA A 148 -48.89 -0.10 -9.15
N PHE A 149 -49.09 -0.92 -8.11
CA PHE A 149 -48.06 -1.17 -7.09
C PHE A 149 -46.79 -1.82 -7.65
N LEU A 150 -46.93 -2.83 -8.52
CA LEU A 150 -45.77 -3.46 -9.19
C LEU A 150 -45.06 -2.49 -10.13
N LYS A 151 -45.81 -1.61 -10.80
CA LYS A 151 -45.24 -0.56 -11.66
C LYS A 151 -44.44 0.44 -10.83
N ASP A 152 -44.97 0.89 -9.69
CA ASP A 152 -44.28 1.82 -8.81
C ASP A 152 -43.00 1.18 -8.24
N GLN A 153 -43.06 -0.07 -7.77
CA GLN A 153 -41.86 -0.80 -7.35
C GLN A 153 -40.82 -0.92 -8.47
N LEU A 154 -41.24 -1.23 -9.69
CA LEU A 154 -40.34 -1.31 -10.83
C LEU A 154 -39.68 0.05 -11.10
N THR A 155 -40.43 1.15 -11.02
CA THR A 155 -39.87 2.50 -11.21
C THR A 155 -38.85 2.86 -10.13
N THR A 156 -39.11 2.50 -8.86
CA THR A 156 -38.16 2.72 -7.76
C THR A 156 -36.86 1.96 -8.00
N ILE A 157 -36.94 0.65 -8.30
CA ILE A 157 -35.76 -0.18 -8.58
C ILE A 157 -34.98 0.36 -9.79
N GLN A 158 -35.69 0.80 -10.84
CA GLN A 158 -35.04 1.39 -12.02
C GLN A 158 -34.32 2.70 -11.69
N GLN A 159 -34.91 3.53 -10.83
CA GLN A 159 -34.30 4.79 -10.40
C GLN A 159 -33.06 4.55 -9.54
N GLU A 160 -33.14 3.64 -8.56
CA GLU A 160 -32.00 3.25 -7.72
C GLU A 160 -30.86 2.70 -8.56
N HIS A 161 -31.14 1.73 -9.45
CA HIS A 161 -30.14 1.19 -10.36
C HIS A 161 -29.51 2.27 -11.26
N CYS A 162 -30.29 3.27 -11.70
CA CYS A 162 -29.76 4.41 -12.44
C CYS A 162 -28.81 5.28 -11.60
N MET A 163 -29.13 5.49 -10.32
CA MET A 163 -28.24 6.21 -9.40
C MET A 163 -26.96 5.43 -9.14
N ASP A 164 -27.06 4.14 -8.86
CA ASP A 164 -25.90 3.28 -8.61
C ASP A 164 -24.96 3.23 -9.82
N LEU A 165 -25.50 3.13 -11.04
CA LEU A 165 -24.71 3.20 -12.27
C LEU A 165 -23.97 4.54 -12.42
N LYS A 166 -24.60 5.66 -12.03
CA LYS A 166 -23.95 6.98 -12.06
C LYS A 166 -22.83 7.08 -11.02
N LEU A 167 -23.06 6.60 -9.80
CA LEU A 167 -22.05 6.57 -8.75
C LEU A 167 -20.88 5.65 -9.13
N LEU A 168 -21.16 4.46 -9.65
CA LEU A 168 -20.13 3.54 -10.11
C LEU A 168 -19.30 4.14 -11.24
N ARG A 169 -19.94 4.85 -12.17
CA ARG A 169 -19.22 5.55 -13.25
C ARG A 169 -18.29 6.64 -12.70
N LEU A 170 -18.74 7.40 -11.71
CA LEU A 170 -17.92 8.42 -11.05
C LEU A 170 -16.74 7.77 -10.31
N GLU A 171 -16.98 6.68 -9.59
CA GLU A 171 -15.93 5.96 -8.87
C GLU A 171 -14.88 5.39 -9.82
N VAL A 172 -15.30 4.82 -10.96
CA VAL A 172 -14.36 4.36 -12.00
C VAL A 172 -13.53 5.51 -12.55
N MET A 173 -14.10 6.70 -12.73
CA MET A 173 -13.34 7.88 -13.16
C MET A 173 -12.34 8.33 -12.09
N ASN A 174 -12.77 8.35 -10.82
CA ASN A 174 -11.93 8.71 -9.68
C ASN A 174 -10.73 7.75 -9.52
N LEU A 175 -10.99 6.44 -9.53
CA LEU A 175 -9.95 5.41 -9.42
C LEU A 175 -8.95 5.45 -10.58
N ARG A 176 -9.42 5.73 -11.81
CA ARG A 176 -8.52 5.91 -12.96
C ARG A 176 -7.61 7.14 -12.79
N GLN A 177 -8.15 8.22 -12.23
CA GLN A 177 -7.35 9.40 -11.94
C GLN A 177 -6.30 9.11 -10.86
N GLN A 178 -6.71 8.48 -9.76
CA GLN A 178 -5.77 8.09 -8.69
C GLN A 178 -4.68 7.15 -9.20
N LEU A 179 -5.03 6.17 -10.05
CA LEU A 179 -4.04 5.27 -10.66
C LEU A 179 -3.03 6.05 -11.52
N LYS A 180 -3.50 7.03 -12.28
CA LYS A 180 -2.63 7.90 -13.09
C LYS A 180 -1.68 8.71 -12.21
N ASP A 181 -2.20 9.30 -11.12
CA ASP A 181 -1.41 10.11 -10.21
C ASP A 181 -0.35 9.26 -9.49
N VAL A 182 -0.74 8.07 -9.00
CA VAL A 182 0.20 7.11 -8.39
C VAL A 182 1.27 6.67 -9.39
N LYS A 183 0.90 6.41 -10.65
CA LYS A 183 1.86 6.04 -11.70
C LYS A 183 2.86 7.16 -11.97
N GLU A 184 2.41 8.41 -12.04
CA GLU A 184 3.29 9.56 -12.22
C GLU A 184 4.24 9.76 -11.03
N GLN A 185 3.78 9.52 -9.80
CA GLN A 185 4.65 9.57 -8.62
C GLN A 185 5.64 8.41 -8.57
N GLU A 186 5.22 7.20 -8.98
CA GLU A 186 6.11 6.04 -9.12
C GLU A 186 7.24 6.35 -10.11
N ASP A 187 6.91 6.90 -11.29
CA ASP A 187 7.89 7.24 -12.31
C ASP A 187 8.88 8.32 -11.80
N LYS A 188 8.40 9.35 -11.09
CA LYS A 188 9.26 10.37 -10.45
C LYS A 188 10.18 9.77 -9.38
N ALA A 189 9.65 8.87 -8.55
CA ALA A 189 10.44 8.20 -7.52
C ALA A 189 11.51 7.29 -8.16
N GLN A 190 11.17 6.62 -9.26
CA GLN A 190 12.11 5.79 -10.02
C GLN A 190 13.24 6.63 -10.63
N ASP A 191 12.92 7.80 -11.20
CA ASP A 191 13.93 8.75 -11.70
C ASP A 191 14.86 9.24 -10.58
N GLU A 192 14.31 9.53 -9.40
CA GLU A 192 15.09 9.91 -8.23
C GLU A 192 16.01 8.78 -7.74
N VAL A 193 15.51 7.54 -7.69
CA VAL A 193 16.31 6.37 -7.34
C VAL A 193 17.47 6.17 -8.32
N GLN A 194 17.24 6.35 -9.63
CA GLN A 194 18.31 6.26 -10.63
C GLN A 194 19.36 7.36 -10.43
N ARG A 195 18.92 8.61 -10.21
CA ARG A 195 19.81 9.74 -9.95
C ARG A 195 20.65 9.54 -8.69
N LEU A 196 20.03 9.06 -7.61
CA LEU A 196 20.72 8.78 -6.35
C LEU A 196 21.70 7.61 -6.49
N THR A 197 21.32 6.56 -7.22
CA THR A 197 22.22 5.43 -7.55
C THR A 197 23.46 5.92 -8.30
N ALA A 198 23.29 6.72 -9.36
CA ALA A 198 24.42 7.28 -10.10
C ALA A 198 25.32 8.16 -9.22
N THR A 199 24.73 8.98 -8.35
CA THR A 199 25.49 9.82 -7.40
C THR A 199 26.26 8.96 -6.40
N LEU A 200 25.67 7.88 -5.90
CA LEU A 200 26.30 6.95 -4.97
C LEU A 200 27.47 6.21 -5.62
N GLU A 201 27.31 5.78 -6.88
CA GLU A 201 28.38 5.14 -7.67
C GLU A 201 29.56 6.09 -7.83
N MET A 202 29.32 7.34 -8.27
CA MET A 202 30.36 8.36 -8.40
C MET A 202 31.06 8.67 -7.07
N ALA A 203 30.30 8.78 -5.97
CA ALA A 203 30.86 9.03 -4.64
C ALA A 203 31.73 7.84 -4.16
N THR A 204 31.29 6.61 -4.46
CA THR A 204 32.01 5.38 -4.11
C THR A 204 33.31 5.28 -4.91
N GLU A 205 33.28 5.55 -6.21
CA GLU A 205 34.47 5.58 -7.07
C GLU A 205 35.44 6.68 -6.61
N THR A 206 34.94 7.87 -6.30
CA THR A 206 35.77 8.98 -5.78
C THR A 206 36.44 8.61 -4.47
N LYS A 207 35.72 7.95 -3.55
CA LYS A 207 36.28 7.46 -2.28
C LYS A 207 37.38 6.43 -2.50
N MET A 208 37.17 5.49 -3.45
CA MET A 208 38.19 4.49 -3.80
C MET A 208 39.44 5.15 -4.37
N ASN A 209 39.29 6.10 -5.30
CA ASN A 209 40.41 6.84 -5.88
C ASN A 209 41.18 7.65 -4.82
N ALA A 210 40.48 8.29 -3.89
CA ALA A 210 41.11 9.00 -2.78
C ALA A 210 41.92 8.07 -1.87
N ALA A 211 41.43 6.86 -1.58
CA ALA A 211 42.15 5.87 -0.79
C ALA A 211 43.43 5.37 -1.48
N VAL A 212 43.39 5.18 -2.81
CA VAL A 212 44.58 4.83 -3.60
C VAL A 212 45.64 5.94 -3.52
N ILE A 213 45.23 7.20 -3.75
CA ILE A 213 46.13 8.37 -3.66
C ILE A 213 46.73 8.49 -2.25
N GLU A 214 45.95 8.23 -1.20
CA GLU A 214 46.43 8.25 0.18
C GLU A 214 47.53 7.21 0.42
N GLU A 215 47.35 5.98 -0.08
CA GLU A 215 48.37 4.93 0.05
C GLU A 215 49.63 5.23 -0.78
N GLU A 216 49.49 5.76 -1.99
CA GLU A 216 50.63 6.23 -2.80
C GLU A 216 51.42 7.34 -2.08
N LEU A 217 50.72 8.28 -1.45
CA LEU A 217 51.36 9.34 -0.66
C LEU A 217 52.07 8.77 0.57
N LYS A 218 51.46 7.81 1.28
CA LYS A 218 52.10 7.11 2.41
C LYS A 218 53.37 6.38 1.99
N THR A 219 53.36 5.67 0.86
CA THR A 219 54.57 4.99 0.35
C THR A 219 55.66 5.99 -0.03
N THR A 220 55.30 7.11 -0.68
CA THR A 220 56.25 8.18 -1.04
C THR A 220 56.85 8.83 0.20
N LYS A 221 56.02 9.13 1.22
CA LYS A 221 56.48 9.64 2.52
C LYS A 221 57.50 8.69 3.18
N ARG A 222 57.23 7.38 3.19
CA ARG A 222 58.17 6.37 3.72
C ARG A 222 59.50 6.39 2.96
N LYS A 223 59.47 6.42 1.62
CA LYS A 223 60.68 6.50 0.78
C LYS A 223 61.50 7.77 1.06
N LEU A 224 60.84 8.91 1.18
CA LEU A 224 61.51 10.18 1.49
C LEU A 224 62.12 10.17 2.90
N ASN A 225 61.40 9.63 3.90
CA ASN A 225 61.94 9.50 5.25
C ASN A 225 63.21 8.64 5.30
N LEU A 226 63.24 7.53 4.56
CA LEU A 226 64.46 6.70 4.45
C LEU A 226 65.62 7.49 3.83
N LYS A 227 65.37 8.25 2.75
CA LYS A 227 66.39 9.12 2.15
C LYS A 227 66.91 10.18 3.13
N VAL A 228 66.02 10.80 3.91
CA VAL A 228 66.40 11.79 4.93
C VAL A 228 67.26 11.15 6.03
N GLN A 229 66.92 9.94 6.48
CA GLN A 229 67.72 9.22 7.47
C GLN A 229 69.12 8.88 6.94
N GLU A 230 69.21 8.42 5.68
CA GLU A 230 70.48 8.13 5.04
C GLU A 230 71.35 9.38 4.87
N LEU A 231 70.77 10.49 4.42
CA LEU A 231 71.49 11.77 4.33
C LEU A 231 71.99 12.27 5.69
N ARG A 232 71.21 12.10 6.77
CA ARG A 232 71.65 12.42 8.14
C ARG A 232 72.84 11.57 8.56
N ARG A 233 72.83 10.27 8.23
CA ARG A 233 73.95 9.35 8.52
C ARG A 233 75.21 9.78 7.76
N GLN A 234 75.08 10.10 6.48
CA GLN A 234 76.20 10.59 5.65
C GLN A 234 76.76 11.91 6.19
N LEU A 235 75.89 12.85 6.57
CA LEU A 235 76.31 14.12 7.17
C LEU A 235 77.08 13.91 8.48
N ALA A 236 76.63 12.98 9.33
CA ALA A 236 77.33 12.65 10.58
C ALA A 236 78.72 12.04 10.32
N GLN A 237 78.83 11.16 9.31
CA GLN A 237 80.09 10.56 8.90
C GLN A 237 81.07 11.60 8.34
N GLU A 238 80.59 12.50 7.48
CA GLU A 238 81.38 13.60 6.92
C GLU A 238 81.88 14.55 8.00
N LYS A 239 81.03 14.87 8.99
CA LYS A 239 81.43 15.69 10.15
C LYS A 239 82.59 15.04 10.91
N HIS A 240 82.49 13.75 11.22
CA HIS A 240 83.55 13.02 11.91
C HIS A 240 84.87 12.97 11.09
N PHE A 241 84.75 12.75 9.78
CA PHE A 241 85.92 12.75 8.89
C PHE A 241 86.59 14.12 8.87
N ARG A 242 85.82 15.20 8.74
CA ARG A 242 86.31 16.58 8.79
C ARG A 242 87.02 16.91 10.10
N GLU A 243 86.41 16.56 11.24
CA GLU A 243 87.04 16.74 12.56
C GLU A 243 88.39 15.99 12.67
N SER A 244 88.46 14.78 12.11
CA SER A 244 89.70 14.00 12.08
C SER A 244 90.77 14.65 11.19
N LEU A 245 90.36 15.17 10.04
CA LEU A 245 91.24 15.88 9.12
C LEU A 245 91.76 17.20 9.72
N GLU A 246 90.90 17.98 10.37
CA GLU A 246 91.27 19.23 11.05
C GLU A 246 92.27 18.99 12.18
N LYS A 247 92.08 17.93 12.98
CA LYS A 247 93.05 17.51 14.01
C LYS A 247 94.41 17.14 13.41
N SER A 248 94.40 16.36 12.32
CA SER A 248 95.63 16.00 11.61
C SER A 248 96.34 17.22 11.02
N ALA A 249 95.60 18.12 10.35
CA ALA A 249 96.13 19.36 9.78
C ALA A 249 96.74 20.26 10.87
N SER A 250 96.09 20.39 12.02
CA SER A 250 96.61 21.16 13.16
C SER A 250 97.91 20.56 13.71
N SER A 251 97.99 19.23 13.83
CA SER A 251 99.22 18.53 14.24
C SER A 251 100.36 18.73 13.24
N MET A 252 100.08 18.67 11.93
CA MET A 252 101.08 18.92 10.90
C MET A 252 101.58 20.36 10.92
N LEU A 253 100.69 21.34 11.11
CA LEU A 253 101.07 22.75 11.23
C LEU A 253 101.99 22.99 12.43
N LEU A 254 101.70 22.40 13.60
CA LEU A 254 102.58 22.45 14.76
C LEU A 254 103.96 21.86 14.45
N LYS A 255 104.02 20.70 13.80
CA LYS A 255 105.29 20.07 13.41
C LYS A 255 106.10 20.90 12.41
N ILE A 256 105.44 21.56 11.46
CA ILE A 256 106.07 22.50 10.53
C ILE A 256 106.65 23.70 11.29
N GLN A 257 105.92 24.22 12.28
CA GLN A 257 106.40 25.34 13.11
C GLN A 257 107.61 24.95 13.97
N GLU A 258 107.58 23.77 14.59
CA GLU A 258 108.71 23.21 15.36
C GLU A 258 109.94 23.05 14.46
N MET A 259 109.77 22.40 13.29
CA MET A 259 110.85 22.23 12.32
C MET A 259 111.38 23.57 11.82
N GLY A 260 110.51 24.55 11.56
CA GLY A 260 110.91 25.90 11.19
C GLY A 260 111.76 26.58 12.28
N SER A 261 111.42 26.37 13.55
CA SER A 261 112.19 26.89 14.69
C SER A 261 113.55 26.22 14.81
N THR A 262 113.63 24.90 14.62
CA THR A 262 114.90 24.15 14.59
C THR A 262 115.80 24.62 13.46
N VAL A 263 115.26 24.74 12.24
CA VAL A 263 116.03 25.23 11.07
C VAL A 263 116.56 26.65 11.32
N GLU A 264 115.78 27.52 11.94
CA GLU A 264 116.23 28.88 12.26
C GLU A 264 117.32 28.89 13.34
N ALA A 265 117.25 28.00 14.32
CA ALA A 265 118.32 27.81 15.31
C ALA A 265 119.61 27.28 14.65
N GLU A 266 119.50 26.30 13.76
CA GLU A 266 120.63 25.77 12.98
C GLU A 266 121.27 26.84 12.10
N ARG A 267 120.46 27.68 11.42
CA ARG A 267 120.97 28.82 10.63
C ARG A 267 121.81 29.77 11.48
N LYS A 268 121.35 30.11 12.69
CA LYS A 268 122.12 30.95 13.64
C LYS A 268 123.43 30.28 14.05
N GLN A 269 123.42 28.97 14.33
CA GLN A 269 124.64 28.23 14.66
C GLN A 269 125.64 28.23 13.50
N VAL A 270 125.17 27.99 12.27
CA VAL A 270 126.00 28.04 11.07
C VAL A 270 126.63 29.42 10.88
N TYR A 271 125.86 30.49 11.10
CA TYR A 271 126.38 31.86 11.02
C TYR A 271 127.50 32.11 12.06
N THR A 272 127.27 31.72 13.32
CA THR A 272 128.31 31.82 14.37
C THR A 272 129.55 31.00 14.04
N LEU A 273 129.38 29.77 13.53
CA LEU A 273 130.49 28.91 13.12
C LEU A 273 131.29 29.56 11.98
N GLN A 274 130.61 30.15 11.00
CA GLN A 274 131.25 30.84 9.89
C GLN A 274 132.07 32.05 10.36
N GLN A 275 131.56 32.83 11.32
CA GLN A 275 132.31 33.91 11.97
C GLN A 275 133.56 33.38 12.68
N ASN A 276 133.42 32.32 13.48
CA ASN A 276 134.54 31.68 14.19
C ASN A 276 135.61 31.17 13.21
N CYS A 277 135.22 30.50 12.12
CA CYS A 277 136.17 30.05 11.09
C CYS A 277 136.91 31.21 10.43
N THR A 278 136.25 32.35 10.24
CA THR A 278 136.86 33.56 9.65
C THR A 278 137.85 34.20 10.63
N ALA A 279 137.49 34.30 11.90
CA ALA A 279 138.37 34.78 12.97
C ALA A 279 139.60 33.86 13.14
N LEU A 280 139.39 32.53 13.15
CA LEU A 280 140.46 31.55 13.24
C LEU A 280 141.41 31.64 12.04
N ARG A 281 140.88 31.77 10.81
CA ARG A 281 141.70 31.99 9.60
C ARG A 281 142.55 33.25 9.72
N SER A 282 141.95 34.35 10.19
CA SER A 282 142.67 35.62 10.41
C SER A 282 143.78 35.46 11.45
N SER A 283 143.50 34.77 12.57
CA SER A 283 144.49 34.48 13.62
C SER A 283 145.63 33.57 13.15
N ILE A 284 145.34 32.58 12.30
CA ILE A 284 146.37 31.73 11.70
C ILE A 284 147.27 32.58 10.81
N GLN A 285 146.68 33.42 9.95
CA GLN A 285 147.44 34.31 9.08
C GLN A 285 148.35 35.26 9.88
N THR A 286 147.83 35.91 10.93
CA THR A 286 148.66 36.78 11.78
C THR A 286 149.77 36.01 12.49
N THR A 287 149.51 34.78 12.92
CA THR A 287 150.53 33.93 13.57
C THR A 287 151.60 33.50 12.57
N GLN A 288 151.22 33.20 11.31
CA GLN A 288 152.16 32.91 10.24
C GLN A 288 153.03 34.13 9.89
N GLU A 289 152.46 35.33 9.83
CA GLU A 289 153.19 36.58 9.62
C GLU A 289 154.19 36.84 10.76
N LEU A 290 153.77 36.68 12.02
CA LEU A 290 154.66 36.79 13.18
C LEU A 290 155.77 35.73 13.17
N LEU A 291 155.46 34.48 12.82
CA LEU A 291 156.44 33.41 12.70
C LEU A 291 157.49 33.73 11.62
N ALA A 292 157.06 34.21 10.46
CA ALA A 292 157.97 34.63 9.39
C ALA A 292 158.88 35.78 9.84
N GLN A 293 158.35 36.74 10.61
CA GLN A 293 159.13 37.84 11.17
C GLN A 293 160.16 37.34 12.20
N GLU A 294 159.79 36.44 13.11
CA GLU A 294 160.71 35.86 14.09
C GLU A 294 161.77 34.97 13.43
N GLN A 295 161.40 34.16 12.43
CA GLN A 295 162.37 33.41 11.63
C GLN A 295 163.38 34.33 10.93
N GLN A 296 162.92 35.47 10.38
CA GLN A 296 163.80 36.47 9.79
C GLN A 296 164.73 37.11 10.84
N LYS A 297 164.23 37.43 12.04
CA LYS A 297 165.06 37.93 13.14
C LYS A 297 166.07 36.89 13.62
N ASN A 298 165.65 35.63 13.79
CA ASN A 298 166.53 34.54 14.18
C ASN A 298 167.64 34.33 13.15
N GLY A 299 167.32 34.36 11.85
CA GLY A 299 168.32 34.33 10.79
C GLY A 299 169.31 35.49 10.87
N LYS A 300 168.85 36.72 11.16
CA LYS A 300 169.73 37.87 11.40
C LYS A 300 170.64 37.66 12.63
N LEU A 301 170.08 37.14 13.73
CA LEU A 301 170.85 36.83 14.94
C LEU A 301 171.85 35.70 14.70
N GLU A 302 171.49 34.64 13.98
CA GLU A 302 172.41 33.57 13.57
C GLU A 302 173.54 34.14 12.73
N THR A 303 173.27 35.01 11.74
CA THR A 303 174.33 35.67 10.97
C THR A 303 175.24 36.54 11.84
N ALA A 304 174.68 37.28 12.81
CA ALA A 304 175.45 38.09 13.76
C ALA A 304 176.28 37.22 14.73
N THR A 305 175.75 36.07 15.15
CA THR A 305 176.44 35.11 16.03
C THR A 305 177.56 34.40 15.28
N SER A 306 177.33 34.05 14.00
CA SER A 306 178.38 33.53 13.11
C SER A 306 179.49 34.57 12.86
N GLN A 307 179.15 35.86 12.72
CA GLN A 307 180.13 36.95 12.63
C GLN A 307 180.95 37.10 13.92
N LEU A 308 180.30 37.07 15.10
CA LEU A 308 180.97 37.10 16.40
C LEU A 308 181.89 35.89 16.62
N ASN A 309 181.49 34.70 16.16
CA ASN A 309 182.31 33.49 16.24
C ASN A 309 183.48 33.48 15.22
N SER A 310 183.45 34.30 14.17
CA SER A 310 184.58 34.48 13.25
C SER A 310 185.55 35.59 13.67
N ASP A 311 185.13 36.47 14.59
CA ASP A 311 185.93 37.58 15.14
C ASP A 311 186.65 37.21 16.46
N LEU A 312 186.61 35.93 16.86
CA LEU A 312 187.24 35.35 18.06
C LEU A 312 188.28 34.31 17.65
#